data_AF-A0A059G823-F1
#
_entry.id   AF-A0A059G823-F1
#
_cell.length_a   1.000
_cell.length_b   1.000
_cell.length_c   1.000
_cell.angle_alpha   90.00
_cell.angle_beta   90.00
_cell.angle_gamma   90.00
#
_symmetry.space_group_name_H-M   'P 1'
#
loop_
_entity.id
_entity.type
_entity.pdbx_description
1 polymer ?
#
loop_
_entity_poly.entity_id
_entity_poly.type
_entity_poly.pdbx_seq_one_letter_code
_entity_poly.pdbx_strand_id
1 'polypeptide(L)'
;MLNKFAAATVVFAGLSLPALAQAAPPAAGPGVLTQVMFFLPLILIFYFLLIRPQQQRAKKHKLMIEAVKRGDTVITSGGLIGKVIKVGDTEVSLELAENVRVRVIKAMVVDVKGKNEPVAAND
;
A
#
# COMPACT_ATOMS: atom_id res chain seq x y z
N MET A 1 48.80 -20.57 16.81
CA MET A 1 50.24 -20.25 16.87
C MET A 1 50.76 -20.23 15.44
N LEU A 2 51.50 -19.27 14.90
CA LEU A 2 52.12 -18.06 15.45
C LEU A 2 52.59 -17.20 14.25
N ASN A 3 52.40 -15.91 14.41
CA ASN A 3 52.72 -14.75 13.57
C ASN A 3 54.03 -14.79 12.73
N LYS A 4 53.98 -14.33 11.47
CA LYS A 4 55.13 -13.67 10.79
C LYS A 4 54.67 -12.55 9.86
N PHE A 5 54.52 -11.36 10.45
CA PHE A 5 54.74 -10.10 9.74
C PHE A 5 56.20 -10.02 9.28
N ALA A 6 56.44 -9.62 8.04
CA ALA A 6 57.67 -8.93 7.66
C ALA A 6 57.48 -8.15 6.35
N ALA A 7 57.62 -6.82 6.45
CA ALA A 7 58.25 -5.89 5.50
C ALA A 7 57.87 -6.03 4.02
N ALA A 8 57.10 -5.12 3.41
CA ALA A 8 57.42 -3.71 3.20
C ALA A 8 58.91 -3.49 2.84
N THR A 9 59.26 -3.72 1.58
CA THR A 9 60.47 -3.13 0.99
C THR A 9 60.19 -2.77 -0.45
N VAL A 10 59.93 -1.47 -0.66
CA VAL A 10 59.96 -0.82 -1.96
C VAL A 10 61.44 -0.72 -2.35
N VAL A 11 61.84 -1.40 -3.42
CA VAL A 11 63.06 -1.08 -4.17
C VAL A 11 62.64 -0.61 -5.55
N PHE A 12 62.98 0.64 -5.81
CA PHE A 12 62.73 1.40 -7.02
C PHE A 12 63.87 1.19 -8.03
N ALA A 13 63.57 1.44 -9.31
CA ALA A 13 64.47 1.69 -10.44
C ALA A 13 65.00 0.49 -11.25
N GLY A 14 64.52 0.39 -12.50
CA GLY A 14 65.23 -0.34 -13.56
C GLY A 14 64.40 -0.73 -14.79
N LEU A 15 64.23 0.22 -15.73
CA LEU A 15 64.21 -0.02 -17.19
C LEU A 15 63.01 -0.78 -17.83
N SER A 16 62.01 -0.02 -18.26
CA SER A 16 61.36 -0.08 -19.60
C SER A 16 59.96 0.56 -19.49
N LEU A 17 59.74 1.66 -20.21
CA LEU A 17 58.45 2.35 -20.26
C LEU A 17 57.68 1.90 -21.51
N PRO A 18 56.77 0.92 -21.42
CA PRO A 18 55.58 0.90 -22.26
C PRO A 18 54.39 1.30 -21.39
N ALA A 19 53.81 2.44 -21.72
CA ALA A 19 52.38 2.73 -21.58
C ALA A 19 51.62 1.93 -20.50
N LEU A 20 51.76 2.33 -19.23
CA LEU A 20 50.70 2.08 -18.26
C LEU A 20 49.77 3.28 -18.32
N ALA A 21 48.59 3.02 -18.87
CA ALA A 21 47.41 3.83 -18.70
C ALA A 21 47.39 4.37 -17.26
N GLN A 22 47.37 5.69 -17.12
CA GLN A 22 47.03 6.32 -15.87
C GLN A 22 45.57 5.96 -15.60
N ALA A 23 45.35 4.85 -14.91
CA ALA A 23 44.10 4.54 -14.28
C ALA A 23 43.87 5.67 -13.28
N ALA A 24 43.01 6.62 -13.66
CA ALA A 24 42.42 7.53 -12.72
C ALA A 24 41.87 6.67 -11.56
N PRO A 25 42.14 7.01 -10.29
CA PRO A 25 41.54 6.29 -9.19
C PRO A 25 40.02 6.28 -9.44
N PRO A 26 39.32 5.15 -9.23
CA PRO A 26 37.88 5.11 -9.39
C PRO A 26 37.34 6.24 -8.51
N ALA A 27 36.70 7.23 -9.12
CA ALA A 27 36.00 8.25 -8.37
C ALA A 27 35.12 7.51 -7.38
N ALA A 28 35.37 7.72 -6.07
CA ALA A 28 34.55 7.13 -5.04
C ALA A 28 33.11 7.56 -5.35
N GLY A 29 32.31 6.61 -5.85
CA GLY A 29 30.90 6.86 -6.13
C GLY A 29 30.26 7.43 -4.87
N PRO A 30 29.29 8.34 -4.99
CA PRO A 30 28.67 8.98 -3.83
C PRO A 30 28.34 7.91 -2.79
N GLY A 31 28.93 8.00 -1.60
CA GLY A 31 28.74 7.00 -0.55
C GLY A 31 27.26 6.73 -0.31
N VAL A 32 26.92 5.51 0.16
CA VAL A 32 25.53 5.07 0.37
C VAL A 32 24.71 6.12 1.14
N LEU A 33 25.32 6.85 2.07
CA LEU A 33 24.70 7.95 2.80
C LEU A 33 24.29 9.14 1.89
N THR A 34 25.16 9.58 0.97
CA THR A 34 24.84 10.62 -0.02
C THR A 34 23.81 10.16 -1.05
N GLN A 35 23.81 8.87 -1.43
CA GLN A 35 22.80 8.32 -2.32
C GLN A 35 21.43 8.25 -1.64
N VAL A 36 21.37 7.80 -0.38
CA VAL A 36 20.12 7.81 0.41
C VAL A 36 19.61 9.24 0.56
N MET A 37 20.45 10.22 0.89
CA MET A 37 20.02 11.64 0.99
C MET A 37 19.44 12.20 -0.32
N PHE A 38 19.95 11.80 -1.47
CA PHE A 38 19.43 12.25 -2.77
C PHE A 38 18.10 11.56 -3.15
N PHE A 39 17.95 10.26 -2.85
CA PHE A 39 16.74 9.51 -3.16
C PHE A 39 15.65 9.56 -2.08
N LEU A 40 15.98 10.00 -0.85
CA LEU A 40 15.05 10.07 0.28
C LEU A 40 13.80 10.93 -0.02
N PRO A 41 13.90 12.14 -0.61
CA PRO A 41 12.72 12.96 -0.90
C PRO A 41 11.78 12.26 -1.90
N LEU A 42 12.34 11.59 -2.90
CA LEU A 42 11.58 10.87 -3.93
C LEU A 42 10.85 9.67 -3.30
N ILE A 43 11.55 8.87 -2.49
CA ILE A 43 10.95 7.74 -1.77
C ILE A 43 9.84 8.22 -0.83
N LEU A 44 10.03 9.31 -0.10
CA LEU A 44 9.03 9.87 0.81
C LEU A 44 7.77 10.33 0.07
N ILE A 45 7.91 10.96 -1.09
CA ILE A 45 6.75 11.39 -1.91
C ILE A 45 5.96 10.18 -2.40
N PHE A 46 6.63 9.18 -2.99
CA PHE A 46 5.96 7.96 -3.46
C PHE A 46 5.31 7.18 -2.32
N TYR A 47 5.98 7.08 -1.16
CA TYR A 47 5.45 6.45 0.05
C TYR A 47 4.17 7.16 0.52
N PHE A 48 4.21 8.49 0.64
CA PHE A 48 3.09 9.28 1.15
C PHE A 48 1.89 9.25 0.19
N LEU A 49 2.15 9.28 -1.12
CA LEU A 49 1.09 9.29 -2.14
C LEU A 49 0.41 7.92 -2.28
N LEU A 50 1.09 6.80 -2.03
CA LEU A 50 0.52 5.45 -2.19
C LEU A 50 -0.08 4.88 -0.90
N ILE A 51 0.54 5.12 0.27
CA ILE A 51 0.06 4.55 1.54
C ILE A 51 -1.13 5.30 2.13
N ARG A 52 -1.14 6.63 2.04
CA ARG A 52 -2.25 7.44 2.55
C ARG A 52 -3.59 7.13 1.87
N PRO A 53 -3.71 6.99 0.54
CA PRO A 53 -4.99 6.68 -0.08
C PRO A 53 -5.49 5.28 0.27
N GLN A 54 -4.59 4.31 0.50
CA GLN A 54 -5.00 2.95 0.87
C GLN A 54 -5.67 2.93 2.26
N GLN A 55 -5.04 3.58 3.24
CA GLN A 55 -5.64 3.69 4.59
C GLN A 55 -6.98 4.43 4.55
N GLN A 56 -7.11 5.46 3.72
CA GLN A 56 -8.37 6.17 3.54
C GLN A 56 -9.46 5.28 2.94
N ARG A 57 -9.16 4.46 1.92
CA ARG A 57 -10.12 3.52 1.33
C ARG A 57 -10.60 2.48 2.36
N ALA A 58 -9.68 1.89 3.12
CA ALA A 58 -10.03 0.92 4.16
C ALA A 58 -10.88 1.54 5.27
N LYS A 59 -10.56 2.76 5.71
CA LYS A 59 -11.36 3.51 6.69
C LYS A 59 -12.74 3.83 6.15
N LYS A 60 -12.86 4.32 4.91
CA LYS A 60 -14.14 4.60 4.26
C LYS A 60 -15.01 3.35 4.15
N HIS A 61 -14.44 2.20 3.76
CA HIS A 61 -15.16 0.93 3.69
C HIS A 61 -15.70 0.50 5.06
N LYS A 62 -14.88 0.60 6.11
CA LYS A 62 -15.32 0.30 7.49
C LYS A 62 -16.46 1.23 7.94
N LEU A 63 -16.34 2.53 7.67
CA LEU A 63 -17.38 3.50 8.02
C LEU A 63 -18.69 3.26 7.25
N MET A 64 -18.62 2.90 5.97
CA MET A 64 -19.80 2.55 5.17
C MET A 64 -20.51 1.32 5.76
N ILE A 65 -19.73 0.30 6.11
CA ILE A 65 -20.20 -0.91 6.77
C ILE A 65 -20.90 -0.56 8.10
N GLU A 66 -20.27 0.26 8.94
CA GLU A 66 -20.84 0.71 10.22
C GLU A 66 -22.10 1.57 10.06
N ALA A 67 -22.20 2.32 8.96
CA ALA A 67 -23.35 3.17 8.65
C ALA A 67 -24.60 2.40 8.19
N VAL A 68 -24.50 1.09 7.89
CA VAL A 68 -25.64 0.26 7.49
C VAL A 68 -26.67 0.19 8.62
N LYS A 69 -27.91 0.59 8.33
CA LYS A 69 -29.04 0.54 9.26
C LYS A 69 -30.10 -0.45 8.81
N ARG A 70 -30.99 -0.80 9.74
CA ARG A 70 -32.18 -1.60 9.42
C ARG A 70 -33.08 -0.79 8.47
N GLY A 71 -33.54 -1.43 7.41
CA GLY A 71 -34.38 -0.83 6.39
C GLY A 71 -33.64 -0.29 5.17
N ASP A 72 -32.31 -0.25 5.19
CA ASP A 72 -31.52 0.13 4.01
C ASP A 72 -31.53 -0.97 2.96
N THR A 73 -31.48 -0.58 1.68
CA THR A 73 -31.26 -1.50 0.57
C THR A 73 -29.77 -1.60 0.33
N VAL A 74 -29.20 -2.80 0.37
CA VAL A 74 -27.76 -3.00 0.18
C VAL A 74 -27.49 -3.83 -1.05
N ILE A 75 -26.33 -3.59 -1.65
CA ILE A 75 -25.80 -4.36 -2.77
C ILE A 75 -24.61 -5.16 -2.24
N THR A 76 -24.70 -6.47 -2.36
CA THR A 76 -23.61 -7.39 -1.99
C THR A 76 -22.62 -7.54 -3.14
N SER A 77 -21.41 -8.01 -2.85
CA SER A 77 -20.37 -8.29 -3.86
C SER A 77 -20.79 -9.28 -4.95
N GLY A 78 -21.79 -10.12 -4.70
CA GLY A 78 -22.38 -11.04 -5.68
C GLY A 78 -23.46 -10.42 -6.58
N GLY A 79 -23.69 -9.10 -6.50
CA GLY A 79 -24.74 -8.42 -7.27
C GLY A 79 -26.15 -8.63 -6.73
N LEU A 80 -26.30 -9.25 -5.56
CA LEU A 80 -27.61 -9.44 -4.91
C LEU A 80 -28.01 -8.13 -4.22
N ILE A 81 -29.24 -7.71 -4.49
CA ILE A 81 -29.87 -6.54 -3.88
C ILE A 81 -30.91 -7.03 -2.88
N GLY A 82 -30.86 -6.51 -1.65
CA GLY A 82 -31.79 -6.92 -0.62
C GLY A 82 -31.95 -5.86 0.47
N LYS A 83 -33.03 -5.97 1.24
CA LYS A 83 -33.35 -5.05 2.33
C LYS A 83 -32.82 -5.58 3.66
N VAL A 84 -32.20 -4.71 4.46
CA VAL A 84 -31.65 -5.07 5.77
C VAL A 84 -32.78 -5.22 6.79
N ILE A 85 -32.99 -6.43 7.29
CA ILE A 85 -33.95 -6.70 8.37
C ILE A 85 -33.29 -6.54 9.74
N LYS A 86 -32.08 -7.08 9.87
CA LYS A 86 -31.33 -7.09 11.14
C LYS A 86 -29.85 -6.90 10.85
N VAL A 87 -29.26 -5.96 11.58
CA VAL A 87 -27.81 -5.71 11.60
C VAL A 87 -27.23 -6.37 12.83
N GLY A 88 -26.24 -7.25 12.63
CA GLY A 88 -25.33 -7.74 13.67
C GLY A 88 -23.93 -7.14 13.49
N ASP A 89 -22.99 -7.57 14.33
CA ASP A 89 -21.63 -7.02 14.33
C ASP A 89 -20.82 -7.50 13.13
N THR A 90 -20.81 -8.82 12.89
CA THR A 90 -20.04 -9.46 11.80
C THR A 90 -20.90 -9.78 10.58
N GLU A 91 -22.21 -9.98 10.79
CA GLU A 91 -23.15 -10.48 9.79
C GLU A 91 -24.45 -9.68 9.77
N VAL A 92 -25.07 -9.60 8.59
CA VAL A 92 -26.32 -8.86 8.34
C VAL A 92 -27.33 -9.80 7.72
N SER A 93 -28.56 -9.76 8.24
CA SER A 93 -29.69 -10.50 7.69
C SER A 93 -30.41 -9.65 6.65
N LEU A 94 -30.40 -10.13 5.41
CA LEU A 94 -30.99 -9.50 4.24
C LEU A 94 -32.22 -10.27 3.78
N GLU A 95 -33.25 -9.53 3.38
CA GLU A 95 -34.40 -10.05 2.64
C GLU A 95 -34.16 -9.82 1.16
N LEU A 96 -34.11 -10.90 0.38
CA LEU A 96 -33.91 -10.83 -1.08
C LEU A 96 -35.23 -10.93 -1.84
N ALA A 97 -36.18 -11.69 -1.28
CA ALA A 97 -37.52 -11.90 -1.81
C ALA A 97 -38.46 -12.23 -0.64
N GLU A 98 -39.76 -12.24 -0.88
CA GLU A 98 -40.76 -12.58 0.14
C GLU A 98 -40.44 -13.94 0.78
N ASN A 99 -40.30 -13.96 2.11
CA ASN A 99 -39.91 -15.13 2.93
C ASN A 99 -38.47 -15.65 2.73
N VAL A 100 -37.65 -15.06 1.86
CA VAL A 100 -36.25 -15.48 1.65
C VAL A 100 -35.31 -14.57 2.44
N ARG A 101 -34.82 -15.10 3.56
CA ARG A 101 -33.86 -14.43 4.44
C ARG A 101 -32.50 -15.09 4.33
N VAL A 102 -31.48 -14.30 4.00
CA VAL A 102 -30.09 -14.75 3.85
C VAL A 102 -29.20 -13.95 4.80
N ARG A 103 -28.23 -14.63 5.40
CA ARG A 103 -27.19 -13.99 6.21
C ARG A 103 -25.95 -13.79 5.36
N VAL A 104 -25.47 -12.56 5.32
CA VAL A 104 -24.29 -12.17 4.56
C VAL A 104 -23.29 -11.50 5.49
N ILE A 105 -22.02 -11.77 5.26
CA ILE A 105 -20.93 -11.13 6.01
C ILE A 105 -20.94 -9.64 5.69
N LYS A 106 -20.91 -8.80 6.73
CA LYS A 106 -21.01 -7.35 6.60
C LYS A 106 -19.89 -6.75 5.73
N ALA A 107 -18.72 -7.39 5.73
CA ALA A 107 -17.58 -7.04 4.89
C ALA A 107 -17.83 -7.17 3.37
N MET A 108 -18.83 -7.95 2.96
CA MET A 108 -19.18 -8.19 1.55
C MET A 108 -20.22 -7.20 1.00
N VAL A 109 -20.64 -6.21 1.81
CA VAL A 109 -21.51 -5.13 1.35
C VAL A 109 -20.65 -4.14 0.56
N VAL A 110 -21.02 -3.89 -0.70
CA VAL A 110 -20.29 -3.00 -1.62
C VAL A 110 -20.91 -1.62 -1.64
N ASP A 111 -22.23 -1.55 -1.53
CA ASP A 111 -22.96 -0.29 -1.58
C ASP A 111 -24.22 -0.34 -0.70
N VAL A 112 -24.63 0.82 -0.21
CA VAL A 112 -25.77 1.00 0.69
C VAL A 112 -26.65 2.11 0.12
N LYS A 113 -27.73 1.72 -0.54
CA LYS A 113 -28.83 2.61 -0.91
C LYS A 113 -29.72 2.81 0.30
N GLY A 114 -29.30 3.73 1.16
CA GLY A 114 -30.15 4.23 2.23
C GLY A 114 -31.30 5.05 1.66
N LYS A 115 -32.41 5.10 2.39
CA LYS A 115 -33.59 5.94 2.10
C LYS A 115 -33.30 7.47 2.19
N ASN A 116 -32.03 7.86 2.08
CA ASN A 116 -31.48 9.21 2.11
C ASN A 116 -30.82 9.59 0.77
N GLU A 117 -31.18 8.91 -0.32
CA GLU A 117 -31.07 9.56 -1.62
C GLU A 117 -32.12 10.69 -1.60
N PRO A 118 -31.73 11.98 -1.64
CA PRO A 118 -32.70 13.02 -1.91
C PRO A 118 -33.33 12.64 -3.24
N VAL A 119 -34.64 12.43 -3.22
CA VAL A 119 -35.47 12.26 -4.41
C VAL A 119 -34.90 13.19 -5.46
N ALA A 120 -34.42 12.62 -6.57
CA ALA A 120 -33.97 13.39 -7.72
C ALA A 120 -34.99 14.49 -7.92
N ALA A 121 -34.56 15.74 -7.70
CA ALA A 121 -35.39 16.90 -7.92
C ALA A 121 -35.80 16.82 -9.39
N ASN A 122 -37.08 16.50 -9.57
CA ASN A 122 -37.73 16.42 -10.85
C ASN A 122 -38.04 17.86 -11.25
N ASP A 123 -37.28 18.38 -12.21
CA ASP A 123 -37.61 19.51 -13.11
C ASP A 123 -36.93 19.27 -14.46
#